data_AF-A0A662UUI8-F1
#
_entry.id   AF-A0A662UUI8-F1
#
_cell.length_a   1.000
_cell.length_b   1.000
_cell.length_c   1.000
_cell.angle_alpha   90.00
_cell.angle_beta   90.00
_cell.angle_gamma   90.00
#
_symmetry.space_group_name_H-M   'P 1'
#
loop_
_entity.id
_entity.type
_entity.pdbx_description
1 polymer ?
#
loop_
_entity_poly.entity_id
_entity_poly.type
_entity_poly.pdbx_seq_one_letter_code
_entity_poly.pdbx_strand_id
1 'polypeptide(L)'
;MVLNRFMYSRKLIALLLILLYCFTAYATATFTPSELLYSTIAYIVVLGYFTYYLSVRRSPREVIALTTFIVLVLIAGTVTGCIVIGMSRIGSLLYTLTISISSFTVLLSIGKLYKA
;
A
#
# COMPACT_ATOMS: atom_id res chain seq x y z
N MET A 1 18.75 16.28 14.17
CA MET A 1 18.33 15.16 15.06
C MET A 1 16.81 14.97 15.15
N VAL A 2 16.02 16.04 15.31
CA VAL A 2 14.54 15.93 15.46
C VAL A 2 13.85 15.41 14.19
N LEU A 3 14.26 15.91 13.00
CA LEU A 3 13.71 15.48 11.71
C LEU A 3 13.92 13.97 11.48
N ASN A 4 15.11 13.45 11.73
CA ASN A 4 15.37 12.01 11.67
C ASN A 4 14.49 11.23 12.65
N ARG A 5 14.35 11.68 13.91
CA ARG A 5 13.45 11.00 14.86
C ARG A 5 11.99 10.96 14.39
N PHE A 6 11.53 12.02 13.72
CA PHE A 6 10.18 12.07 13.16
C PHE A 6 10.03 11.15 11.94
N MET A 7 11.00 11.18 11.01
CA MET A 7 11.06 10.33 9.81
C MET A 7 11.23 8.84 10.10
N TYR A 8 11.55 8.43 11.33
CA TYR A 8 11.60 7.02 11.72
C TYR A 8 10.61 6.67 12.83
N SER A 9 9.60 7.54 13.05
CA SER A 9 8.57 7.32 14.07
C SER A 9 7.54 6.30 13.60
N ARG A 10 7.17 5.36 14.49
CA ARG A 10 6.05 4.42 14.25
C ARG A 10 4.72 5.16 13.96
N LYS A 11 4.56 6.36 14.51
CA LYS A 11 3.36 7.20 14.27
C LYS A 11 3.29 7.66 12.81
N LEU A 12 4.42 8.00 12.20
CA LEU A 12 4.48 8.43 10.80
C LEU A 12 4.22 7.25 9.86
N ILE A 13 4.74 6.07 10.17
CA ILE A 13 4.45 4.84 9.41
C ILE A 13 2.94 4.54 9.44
N ALA A 14 2.33 4.58 10.62
CA ALA A 14 0.90 4.35 10.76
C ALA A 14 0.08 5.38 9.97
N LEU A 15 0.45 6.66 10.03
CA LEU A 15 -0.20 7.72 9.27
C LEU A 15 -0.10 7.47 7.75
N LEU A 16 1.08 7.10 7.27
CA LEU A 16 1.29 6.82 5.84
C LEU A 16 0.55 5.56 5.37
N LEU A 17 0.42 4.55 6.23
CA LEU A 17 -0.42 3.38 5.95
C LEU A 17 -1.90 3.77 5.84
N ILE A 18 -2.39 4.65 6.72
CA ILE A 18 -3.77 5.16 6.64
C ILE A 18 -3.98 5.97 5.36
N LEU A 19 -3.03 6.84 5.00
CA LEU A 19 -3.11 7.59 3.74
C LEU A 19 -3.13 6.66 2.53
N LEU A 20 -2.28 5.63 2.53
CA LEU A 20 -2.26 4.61 1.47
C LEU A 20 -3.61 3.90 1.34
N TYR A 21 -4.24 3.55 2.48
CA TYR A 21 -5.59 2.99 2.51
C TYR A 21 -6.62 3.95 1.91
N CYS A 22 -6.62 5.21 2.32
CA CYS A 22 -7.58 6.21 1.82
C CYS A 22 -7.44 6.43 0.32
N PHE A 23 -6.21 6.57 -0.19
CA PHE A 23 -5.96 6.74 -1.62
C PHE A 23 -6.40 5.51 -2.42
N THR A 24 -6.10 4.29 -1.94
CA THR A 24 -6.53 3.04 -2.61
C THR A 24 -8.04 2.86 -2.63
N ALA A 25 -8.70 3.14 -1.52
CA ALA A 25 -10.16 3.12 -1.47
C ALA A 25 -10.77 4.16 -2.41
N TYR A 26 -10.27 5.39 -2.40
CA TYR A 26 -10.79 6.46 -3.24
C TYR A 26 -10.59 6.20 -4.74
N ALA A 27 -9.39 5.77 -5.16
CA ALA A 27 -9.09 5.45 -6.55
C ALA A 27 -9.98 4.34 -7.09
N THR A 28 -10.27 3.34 -6.25
CA THR A 28 -11.09 2.18 -6.62
C THR A 28 -12.57 2.54 -6.63
N ALA A 29 -13.03 3.35 -5.68
CA ALA A 29 -14.41 3.82 -5.62
C ALA A 29 -14.78 4.69 -6.83
N THR A 30 -13.92 5.65 -7.18
CA THR A 30 -14.21 6.61 -8.26
C THR A 30 -13.82 6.10 -9.63
N PHE A 31 -12.76 5.28 -9.74
CA PHE A 31 -12.27 4.63 -10.95
C PHE A 31 -12.36 5.48 -12.24
N THR A 32 -11.77 6.67 -12.21
CA THR A 32 -11.60 7.53 -13.38
C THR A 32 -10.11 7.64 -13.76
N PRO A 33 -9.77 7.94 -15.02
CA PRO A 33 -8.37 8.02 -15.45
C PRO A 33 -7.53 9.03 -14.65
N SER A 34 -8.10 10.21 -14.34
CA SER A 34 -7.42 11.24 -13.56
C SER A 34 -7.13 10.77 -12.14
N GLU A 35 -8.09 10.15 -11.48
CA GLU A 35 -7.95 9.71 -10.09
C GLU A 35 -7.00 8.53 -9.96
N LEU A 36 -7.00 7.61 -10.93
CA LEU A 36 -6.00 6.55 -11.01
C LEU A 36 -4.58 7.15 -11.16
N LEU A 37 -4.42 8.18 -11.99
CA LEU A 37 -3.12 8.83 -12.18
C LEU A 37 -2.62 9.53 -10.90
N TYR A 38 -3.45 10.37 -10.28
CA TYR A 38 -3.07 11.08 -9.05
C TYR A 38 -2.81 10.12 -7.89
N SER A 39 -3.66 9.10 -7.74
CA SER A 39 -3.48 8.09 -6.71
C SER A 39 -2.21 7.26 -6.94
N THR A 40 -1.87 6.95 -8.20
CA THR A 40 -0.62 6.26 -8.53
C THR A 40 0.60 7.08 -8.14
N ILE A 41 0.60 8.38 -8.41
CA ILE A 41 1.68 9.28 -7.97
C ILE A 41 1.80 9.26 -6.44
N ALA A 42 0.68 9.36 -5.72
CA ALA A 42 0.65 9.28 -4.27
C ALA A 42 1.20 7.94 -3.75
N TYR A 43 0.85 6.81 -4.39
CA TYR A 43 1.39 5.50 -4.03
C TYR A 43 2.91 5.45 -4.20
N ILE A 44 3.44 5.97 -5.32
CA ILE A 44 4.88 5.97 -5.57
C ILE A 44 5.61 6.75 -4.46
N VAL A 45 5.07 7.90 -4.04
CA VAL A 45 5.68 8.70 -2.95
C VAL A 45 5.65 7.94 -1.63
N VAL A 46 4.52 7.36 -1.26
CA VAL A 46 4.36 6.63 0.02
C VAL A 46 5.19 5.34 0.05
N LEU A 47 5.15 4.55 -1.02
CA LEU A 47 5.93 3.31 -1.15
C LEU A 47 7.43 3.60 -1.26
N GLY A 48 7.81 4.70 -1.93
CA GLY A 48 9.19 5.19 -1.98
C GLY A 48 9.72 5.51 -0.59
N TYR A 49 8.90 6.18 0.24
CA TYR A 49 9.24 6.42 1.63
C TYR A 49 9.40 5.11 2.43
N PHE A 50 8.49 4.14 2.30
CA PHE A 50 8.63 2.85 3.00
C PHE A 50 9.88 2.09 2.57
N THR A 51 10.19 2.12 1.27
CA THR A 51 11.42 1.52 0.73
C THR A 51 12.66 2.18 1.34
N TYR A 52 12.69 3.51 1.40
CA TYR A 52 13.76 4.25 2.07
C TYR A 52 13.87 3.89 3.55
N TYR A 53 12.75 3.86 4.28
CA TYR A 53 12.70 3.48 5.69
C TYR A 53 13.30 2.08 5.93
N LEU A 54 12.93 1.09 5.11
CA LEU A 54 13.44 -0.28 5.19
C LEU A 54 14.92 -0.40 4.82
N SER A 55 15.40 0.40 3.86
CA SER A 55 16.82 0.39 3.49
C SER A 55 17.74 0.79 4.65
N VAL A 56 17.24 1.65 5.54
CA VAL A 56 17.93 2.13 6.73
C VAL A 56 17.78 1.15 7.90
N ARG A 57 16.59 0.54 8.07
CA ARG A 57 16.34 -0.49 9.08
C ARG A 57 16.38 -1.89 8.47
N ARG A 58 17.59 -2.42 8.29
CA ARG A 58 17.87 -3.73 7.64
C ARG A 58 17.36 -4.98 8.39
N SER A 59 16.49 -4.86 9.39
CA SER A 59 15.98 -6.05 10.10
C SER A 59 15.01 -6.83 9.20
N PRO A 60 15.32 -8.09 8.82
CA PRO A 60 14.44 -8.92 7.99
C PRO A 60 13.01 -9.01 8.51
N ARG A 61 12.86 -9.07 9.85
CA ARG A 61 11.55 -9.14 10.50
C ARG A 61 10.75 -7.85 10.34
N GLU A 62 11.40 -6.68 10.43
CA GLU A 62 10.72 -5.39 10.22
C GLU A 62 10.31 -5.20 8.76
N VAL A 63 11.14 -5.67 7.81
CA VAL A 63 10.83 -5.67 6.38
C VAL A 63 9.58 -6.51 6.12
N ILE A 64 9.56 -7.78 6.54
CA ILE A 64 8.41 -8.67 6.35
C ILE A 64 7.15 -8.07 7.00
N ALA A 65 7.25 -7.58 8.24
CA ALA A 65 6.12 -7.00 8.94
C ALA A 65 5.55 -5.78 8.20
N LEU A 66 6.40 -4.82 7.81
CA LEU A 66 5.95 -3.62 7.12
C LEU A 66 5.36 -3.95 5.74
N THR A 67 6.00 -4.82 4.97
CA THR A 67 5.46 -5.30 3.69
C THR A 67 4.10 -5.95 3.87
N THR A 68 3.93 -6.78 4.91
CA THR A 68 2.64 -7.42 5.21
C THR A 68 1.57 -6.38 5.49
N PHE A 69 1.88 -5.36 6.30
CA PHE A 69 0.94 -4.27 6.56
C PHE A 69 0.59 -3.47 5.29
N ILE A 70 1.56 -3.19 4.43
CA ILE A 70 1.32 -2.52 3.13
C ILE A 70 0.36 -3.37 2.29
N VAL A 71 0.61 -4.67 2.16
CA VAL A 71 -0.24 -5.60 1.39
C VAL A 71 -1.66 -5.64 1.93
N LEU A 72 -1.83 -5.77 3.24
CA LEU A 72 -3.15 -5.76 3.88
C LEU A 72 -3.88 -4.43 3.64
N VAL A 73 -3.17 -3.31 3.70
CA VAL A 73 -3.72 -1.97 3.42
C VAL A 73 -4.18 -1.84 1.98
N LEU A 74 -3.38 -2.27 1.00
CA LEU A 74 -3.73 -2.21 -0.42
C LEU A 74 -4.98 -3.06 -0.71
N ILE A 75 -5.04 -4.29 -0.16
CA ILE A 75 -6.18 -5.18 -0.32
C ILE A 75 -7.42 -4.58 0.35
N ALA A 76 -7.31 -4.17 1.63
CA ALA A 76 -8.44 -3.61 2.36
C ALA A 76 -8.97 -2.33 1.70
N GLY A 77 -8.07 -1.45 1.24
CA GLY A 77 -8.42 -0.22 0.55
C GLY A 77 -9.16 -0.48 -0.75
N THR A 78 -8.60 -1.31 -1.64
CA THR A 78 -9.24 -1.66 -2.91
C THR A 78 -10.59 -2.37 -2.72
N VAL A 79 -10.69 -3.34 -1.80
CA VAL A 79 -11.95 -4.01 -1.47
C VAL A 79 -12.98 -3.01 -0.95
N THR A 80 -12.60 -2.10 -0.04
CA THR A 80 -13.50 -1.07 0.49
C THR A 80 -14.01 -0.17 -0.64
N GLY A 81 -13.12 0.36 -1.47
CA GLY A 81 -13.51 1.23 -2.59
C GLY A 81 -14.43 0.52 -3.58
N CYS A 82 -14.14 -0.75 -3.85
CA CYS A 82 -14.96 -1.58 -4.72
C CYS A 82 -16.37 -1.79 -4.14
N ILE A 83 -16.50 -2.17 -2.86
CA ILE A 83 -17.81 -2.43 -2.23
C ILE A 83 -18.66 -1.16 -2.14
N VAL A 84 -18.06 -0.01 -1.85
CA VAL A 84 -18.80 1.23 -1.60
C VAL A 84 -19.45 1.79 -2.87
N ILE A 85 -18.70 1.95 -3.95
CA ILE A 85 -19.20 2.53 -5.23
C ILE A 85 -18.68 1.76 -6.45
N GLY A 86 -17.47 1.20 -6.37
CA GLY A 86 -16.75 0.62 -7.51
C GLY A 86 -17.39 -0.63 -8.12
N MET A 87 -18.28 -1.34 -7.41
CA MET A 87 -18.97 -2.54 -7.89
C MET A 87 -19.77 -2.30 -9.17
N SER A 88 -20.25 -1.07 -9.39
CA SER A 88 -20.97 -0.68 -10.61
C SER A 88 -20.08 -0.65 -11.87
N ARG A 89 -18.75 -0.73 -11.71
CA ARG A 89 -17.77 -0.59 -12.79
C ARG A 89 -16.90 -1.84 -12.90
N ILE A 90 -16.97 -2.52 -14.04
CA ILE A 90 -16.16 -3.71 -14.30
C ILE A 90 -14.65 -3.44 -14.17
N GLY A 91 -14.21 -2.24 -14.54
CA GLY A 91 -12.81 -1.84 -14.40
C GLY A 91 -12.33 -1.80 -12.95
N SER A 92 -13.17 -1.34 -12.02
CA SER A 92 -12.85 -1.34 -10.57
C SER A 92 -12.75 -2.76 -10.02
N LEU A 93 -13.63 -3.65 -10.46
CA LEU A 93 -13.60 -5.07 -10.07
C LEU A 93 -12.30 -5.74 -10.55
N LEU A 94 -11.96 -5.55 -11.83
CA LEU A 94 -10.71 -6.07 -12.40
C LEU A 94 -9.49 -5.49 -11.70
N TYR A 95 -9.47 -4.18 -11.46
CA TYR A 95 -8.39 -3.51 -10.75
C TYR A 95 -8.19 -4.04 -9.32
N THR A 96 -9.28 -4.24 -8.59
CA THR A 96 -9.26 -4.80 -7.23
C THR A 96 -8.70 -6.22 -7.23
N LEU A 97 -9.14 -7.06 -8.16
CA LEU A 97 -8.62 -8.43 -8.31
C LEU A 97 -7.13 -8.43 -8.67
N THR A 98 -6.72 -7.61 -9.64
CA THR A 98 -5.32 -7.50 -10.05
C THR A 98 -4.44 -7.04 -8.89
N ILE A 99 -4.81 -5.96 -8.19
CA ILE A 99 -4.02 -5.48 -7.04
C ILE A 99 -3.97 -6.54 -5.94
N SER A 100 -5.08 -7.23 -5.67
CA SER A 100 -5.10 -8.27 -4.63
C SER A 100 -4.13 -9.40 -4.97
N ILE A 101 -4.21 -9.94 -6.20
CA ILE A 101 -3.33 -11.03 -6.65
C ILE A 101 -1.88 -10.56 -6.65
N SER A 102 -1.58 -9.40 -7.24
CA SER A 102 -0.22 -8.85 -7.27
C SER A 102 0.34 -8.64 -5.87
N SER A 103 -0.44 -8.09 -4.94
CA SER A 103 0.00 -7.85 -3.56
C SER A 103 0.29 -9.16 -2.82
N PHE A 104 -0.53 -10.20 -3.01
CA PHE A 104 -0.25 -11.54 -2.48
C PHE A 104 1.03 -12.15 -3.08
N THR A 105 1.24 -12.03 -4.39
CA THR A 105 2.47 -12.55 -5.01
C THR A 105 3.74 -11.86 -4.50
N VAL A 106 3.68 -10.55 -4.23
CA VAL A 106 4.78 -9.80 -3.61
C VAL A 106 5.05 -10.31 -2.19
N LEU A 107 3.99 -10.51 -1.39
CA LEU A 107 4.13 -11.03 -0.03
C LEU A 107 4.79 -12.41 -0.01
N LEU A 108 4.33 -13.32 -0.88
CA LEU A 108 4.90 -14.67 -1.02
C LEU A 108 6.38 -14.63 -1.45
N SER A 109 6.72 -13.73 -2.38
CA SER A 109 8.09 -13.56 -2.87
C SER A 109 9.02 -13.08 -1.74
N ILE A 110 8.57 -12.12 -0.93
CA ILE A 110 9.34 -11.60 0.20
C ILE A 110 9.46 -12.64 1.32
N GLY A 111 8.39 -13.39 1.62
CA GLY A 111 8.45 -14.49 2.58
C GLY A 111 9.52 -15.54 2.22
N LYS A 112 9.59 -15.91 0.93
CA LYS A 112 10.64 -16.82 0.42
C LYS A 112 12.05 -16.23 0.53
N LEU A 113 12.24 -14.95 0.20
CA LEU A 113 13.54 -14.29 0.23
C LEU A 113 14.13 -14.23 1.64
N TYR A 114 13.29 -14.00 2.65
CA TYR A 114 13.73 -13.85 4.03
C TYR A 114 13.63 -15.13 4.88
N LYS A 115 13.32 -16.29 4.25
CA LYS A 115 13.17 -17.60 4.92
C LYS A 115 12.30 -17.53 6.19
N ALA A 116 11.18 -16.80 6.09
CA ALA A 116 10.17 -16.79 7.13
C ALA A 116 9.37 -18.10 7.15
#